data_AF-A0A933K5F5-F1
#
_entry.id   AF-A0A933K5F5-F1
#
_cell.length_a   1.000
_cell.length_b   1.000
_cell.length_c   1.000
_cell.angle_alpha   90.00
_cell.angle_beta   90.00
_cell.angle_gamma   90.00
#
_symmetry.space_group_name_H-M   'P 1'
#
loop_
_entity.id
_entity.type
_entity.pdbx_description
1 polymer ?
#
loop_
_entity_poly.entity_id
_entity_poly.type
_entity_poly.pdbx_seq_one_letter_code
_entity_poly.pdbx_strand_id
1 'polypeptide(L)'
;MPKYVLTVEEAERVAADAARPPVDLADQAMYQAKRQGGNRISWYDPKSGGIRAGPGVGLRGRSGRYLVPGEGRPNWSLNVGTSGATCFLWGYLLYRGDLDTLWRMLGIVNQLLASTALAVGTTYILLHSPRRRYALCTALPFVFVIVTTYAAAVMSLEGWWAQVTGLEGKIAAGTLTGAALVAGQKQAFLWKLVCVLAVIMLALVSVVVFEAVRRWWSILREPPRAAAG
;
A
#
# COMPACT_ATOMS: atom_id res chain seq x y z
N MET A 1 33.02 -22.09 35.09
CA MET A 1 32.19 -21.98 33.87
C MET A 1 31.11 -23.05 33.94
N PRO A 2 29.82 -22.69 33.89
CA PRO A 2 28.74 -23.68 33.98
C PRO A 2 28.75 -24.58 32.73
N LYS A 3 28.76 -25.90 32.94
CA LYS A 3 28.64 -26.92 31.88
C LYS A 3 27.18 -26.99 31.48
N TYR A 4 26.78 -26.33 30.40
CA TYR A 4 25.47 -26.55 29.79
C TYR A 4 25.45 -27.95 29.18
N VAL A 5 24.66 -28.85 29.79
CA VAL A 5 24.36 -30.16 29.21
C VAL A 5 23.30 -29.91 28.13
N LEU A 6 23.73 -29.86 26.88
CA LEU A 6 22.82 -29.77 25.74
C LEU A 6 21.93 -31.00 25.74
N THR A 7 20.62 -30.81 25.62
CA THR A 7 19.69 -31.91 25.39
C THR A 7 20.01 -32.58 24.05
N VAL A 8 19.70 -33.88 23.89
CA VAL A 8 19.96 -34.61 22.64
C VAL A 8 19.36 -33.88 21.43
N GLU A 9 18.19 -33.27 21.62
CA GLU A 9 17.50 -32.50 20.59
C GLU A 9 18.23 -31.19 20.23
N GLU A 10 18.83 -30.49 21.21
CA GLU A 10 19.66 -29.31 20.95
C GLU A 10 20.97 -29.69 20.26
N ALA A 11 21.59 -30.81 20.65
CA ALA A 11 22.79 -31.33 20.01
C ALA A 11 22.51 -31.74 18.55
N GLU A 12 21.37 -32.37 18.28
CA GLU A 12 20.93 -32.71 16.92
C GLU A 12 20.59 -31.46 16.10
N ARG A 13 19.95 -30.44 16.68
CA ARG A 13 19.68 -29.17 15.99
C ARG A 13 20.96 -28.41 15.64
N VAL A 14 21.93 -28.37 16.55
CA VAL A 14 23.25 -27.75 16.29
C VAL A 14 24.03 -28.55 15.25
N ALA A 15 23.97 -29.89 15.30
CA ALA A 15 24.58 -30.74 14.27
C ALA A 15 23.88 -30.59 12.89
N ALA A 16 22.56 -30.41 12.86
CA ALA A 16 21.79 -30.17 11.65
C ALA A 16 22.07 -28.79 11.04
N ASP A 17 22.24 -27.75 11.86
CA ASP A 17 22.66 -26.43 11.39
C ASP A 17 24.13 -26.43 10.95
N ALA A 18 25.01 -27.19 11.59
CA ALA A 18 26.39 -27.40 11.13
C ALA A 18 26.47 -28.22 9.83
N ALA A 19 25.45 -29.04 9.55
CA ALA A 19 25.31 -29.78 8.29
C ALA A 19 24.69 -28.95 7.16
N ARG A 20 24.19 -27.74 7.43
CA ARG A 20 23.75 -26.82 6.37
C ARG A 20 24.98 -26.29 5.65
N PRO A 21 25.04 -26.40 4.31
CA PRO A 21 26.15 -25.80 3.57
C PRO A 21 26.13 -24.28 3.80
N PRO A 22 27.31 -23.61 3.89
CA PRO A 22 27.39 -22.15 3.92
C PRO A 22 26.58 -21.52 2.78
N VAL A 23 25.97 -20.36 3.03
CA VAL A 23 25.09 -19.65 2.08
C VAL A 23 25.75 -19.47 0.71
N ASP A 24 27.07 -19.26 0.67
CA ASP A 24 27.86 -19.17 -0.55
C ASP A 24 27.71 -20.40 -1.47
N LEU A 25 27.57 -21.60 -0.92
CA LEU A 25 27.38 -22.83 -1.72
C LEU A 25 25.95 -22.93 -2.26
N ALA A 26 24.96 -22.41 -1.53
CA ALA A 26 23.59 -22.32 -2.01
C ALA A 26 23.47 -21.28 -3.14
N ASP A 27 24.15 -20.14 -3.00
CA ASP A 27 24.24 -19.11 -4.04
C ASP A 27 24.98 -19.62 -5.27
N GLN A 28 26.09 -20.35 -5.09
CA GLN A 28 26.79 -20.99 -6.21
C GLN A 28 25.90 -22.03 -6.91
N ALA A 29 25.12 -22.82 -6.15
CA ALA A 29 24.19 -23.79 -6.73
C ALA A 29 23.06 -23.11 -7.53
N MET A 30 22.50 -22.02 -6.99
CA MET A 30 21.51 -21.18 -7.68
C MET A 30 22.09 -20.56 -8.95
N TYR A 31 23.32 -20.03 -8.89
CA TYR A 31 23.99 -19.42 -10.03
C TYR A 31 24.25 -20.44 -11.15
N GLN A 32 24.69 -21.65 -10.80
CA GLN A 32 24.86 -22.77 -11.73
C GLN A 32 23.53 -23.19 -12.36
N ALA A 33 22.46 -23.29 -11.58
CA ALA A 33 21.11 -23.57 -12.09
C ALA A 33 20.63 -22.52 -13.10
N LYS A 34 20.90 -21.24 -12.82
CA LYS A 34 20.53 -20.13 -13.71
C LYS A 34 21.31 -20.14 -15.01
N ARG A 35 22.62 -20.46 -14.98
CA ARG A 35 23.44 -20.65 -16.19
C ARG A 35 22.97 -21.80 -17.07
N GLN A 36 22.38 -22.83 -16.48
CA GLN A 36 21.82 -24.00 -17.19
C GLN A 36 20.37 -23.80 -17.63
N GLY A 37 19.86 -22.57 -17.65
CA GLY A 37 18.53 -22.23 -18.16
C GLY A 37 17.43 -22.14 -17.11
N GLY A 38 17.76 -22.09 -15.82
CA GLY A 38 16.83 -21.71 -14.74
C GLY A 38 15.69 -22.68 -14.43
N ASN A 39 15.53 -23.76 -15.21
CA ASN A 39 14.47 -24.74 -15.07
C ASN A 39 14.92 -25.99 -14.31
N ARG A 40 15.88 -25.88 -13.38
CA ARG A 40 16.44 -26.99 -12.59
C ARG A 40 16.75 -26.51 -11.19
N ILE A 41 16.57 -27.39 -10.21
CA ILE A 41 17.07 -27.16 -8.85
C ILE A 41 18.44 -27.82 -8.77
N SER A 42 19.46 -27.05 -8.40
CA SER A 42 20.80 -27.56 -8.09
C SER A 42 21.00 -27.54 -6.57
N TRP A 43 21.69 -28.53 -6.03
CA TRP A 43 22.01 -28.59 -4.60
C TRP A 43 23.45 -29.01 -4.38
N TYR A 44 24.00 -28.63 -3.23
CA TYR A 44 25.30 -29.08 -2.78
C TYR A 44 25.20 -30.52 -2.26
N ASP A 45 26.07 -31.40 -2.74
CA ASP A 45 26.15 -32.78 -2.27
C ASP A 45 27.40 -32.98 -1.40
N PRO A 46 27.24 -33.21 -0.09
CA PRO A 46 28.37 -33.35 0.84
C PRO A 46 29.27 -34.55 0.56
N LYS A 47 28.75 -35.62 -0.06
CA LYS A 47 29.50 -36.86 -0.31
C LYS A 47 30.42 -36.73 -1.51
N SER A 48 30.04 -35.92 -2.51
CA SER A 48 30.86 -35.63 -3.69
C SER A 48 31.62 -34.30 -3.61
N GLY A 49 31.41 -33.52 -2.55
CA GLY A 49 32.09 -32.22 -2.35
C GLY A 49 31.76 -31.17 -3.42
N GLY A 50 30.66 -31.34 -4.16
CA GLY A 50 30.35 -30.55 -5.35
C GLY A 50 28.86 -30.33 -5.57
N ILE A 51 28.51 -29.40 -6.46
CA ILE A 51 27.12 -29.05 -6.78
C ILE A 51 26.58 -30.03 -7.83
N ARG A 52 25.49 -30.73 -7.50
CA ARG A 52 24.75 -31.54 -8.47
C ARG A 52 23.54 -30.79 -9.00
N ALA A 53 23.31 -30.89 -10.30
CA ALA A 53 22.09 -30.42 -10.94
C ALA A 53 21.00 -31.50 -10.88
N GLY A 54 19.84 -31.14 -10.34
CA GLY A 54 18.67 -32.00 -10.32
C GLY A 54 17.95 -32.11 -11.66
N PRO A 55 16.91 -32.97 -11.72
CA PRO A 55 16.01 -33.04 -12.85
C PRO A 55 15.36 -31.67 -13.13
N GLY A 56 15.00 -31.42 -14.39
CA GLY A 56 14.30 -30.20 -14.78
C GLY A 56 12.98 -30.03 -14.01
N VAL A 57 12.80 -28.90 -13.33
CA VAL A 57 11.55 -28.50 -12.66
C VAL A 57 10.61 -27.86 -13.69
N GLY A 58 10.45 -28.52 -14.83
CA GLY A 58 9.31 -28.22 -15.68
C GLY A 58 8.10 -28.91 -15.06
N LEU A 59 7.00 -28.19 -14.88
CA LEU A 59 5.72 -28.84 -14.56
C LEU A 59 5.43 -29.86 -15.66
N ARG A 60 5.38 -31.15 -15.29
CA ARG A 60 5.09 -32.24 -16.21
C ARG A 60 3.65 -32.08 -16.69
N GLY A 61 3.45 -31.41 -17.82
CA GLY A 61 2.18 -31.45 -18.53
C GLY A 61 1.82 -32.90 -18.84
N ARG A 62 0.53 -33.24 -18.85
CA ARG A 62 0.00 -34.59 -19.12
C ARG A 62 0.49 -35.21 -20.45
N SER A 63 1.09 -34.41 -21.34
CA SER A 63 1.68 -34.82 -22.63
C SER A 63 3.23 -34.95 -22.61
N GLY A 64 3.89 -34.89 -21.45
CA GLY A 64 5.34 -35.10 -21.34
C GLY A 64 6.21 -33.94 -21.85
N ARG A 65 5.60 -32.81 -22.24
CA ARG A 65 6.30 -31.56 -22.55
C ARG A 65 6.39 -30.68 -21.31
N TYR A 66 7.62 -30.30 -20.95
CA TYR A 66 7.91 -29.30 -19.93
C TYR A 66 7.54 -27.91 -20.48
N LEU A 67 6.42 -27.34 -20.01
CA LEU A 67 6.11 -25.94 -20.27
C LEU A 67 6.92 -25.10 -19.28
N VAL A 68 8.07 -24.61 -19.72
CA VAL A 68 8.72 -23.49 -19.07
C VAL A 68 7.94 -22.25 -19.49
N PRO A 69 7.34 -21.46 -18.58
CA PRO A 69 6.82 -20.14 -18.95
C PRO A 69 8.02 -19.36 -19.49
N GLY A 70 8.08 -19.18 -20.81
CA GLY A 70 9.13 -18.38 -21.42
C GLY A 70 9.08 -16.99 -20.80
N GLU A 71 10.25 -16.42 -20.50
CA GLU A 71 10.37 -14.99 -20.24
C GLU A 71 9.76 -14.27 -21.45
N GLY A 72 8.51 -13.82 -21.30
CA GLY A 72 7.79 -13.11 -22.34
C GLY A 72 8.62 -11.89 -22.73
N ARG A 73 9.04 -11.81 -24.00
CA ARG A 73 9.77 -10.65 -24.50
C ARG A 73 8.93 -9.41 -24.20
N PRO A 74 9.46 -8.38 -23.51
CA PRO A 74 8.68 -7.18 -23.24
C PRO A 74 8.30 -6.53 -24.57
N ASN A 75 7.02 -6.22 -24.75
CA ASN A 75 6.52 -5.52 -25.91
C ASN A 75 6.93 -4.04 -25.82
N TRP A 76 8.15 -3.73 -26.23
CA TRP A 76 8.74 -2.39 -26.14
C TRP A 76 7.90 -1.31 -26.81
N SER A 77 7.26 -1.63 -27.93
CA SER A 77 6.33 -0.70 -28.61
C SER A 77 5.14 -0.33 -27.73
N LEU A 78 4.59 -1.31 -27.01
CA LEU A 78 3.47 -1.11 -26.09
C LEU A 78 3.92 -0.34 -24.84
N ASN A 79 5.10 -0.65 -24.30
CA ASN A 79 5.67 0.06 -23.15
C ASN A 79 5.94 1.54 -23.47
N VAL A 80 6.54 1.82 -24.62
CA VAL A 80 6.82 3.20 -25.05
C VAL A 80 5.52 3.93 -25.37
N GLY A 81 4.58 3.27 -26.08
CA GLY A 81 3.28 3.86 -26.42
C GLY A 81 2.45 4.23 -25.18
N THR A 82 2.36 3.32 -24.20
CA THR A 82 1.61 3.55 -22.95
C THR A 82 2.29 4.60 -22.06
N SER A 83 3.63 4.59 -21.97
CA SER A 83 4.38 5.62 -21.25
C SER A 83 4.20 7.00 -21.88
N GLY A 84 4.31 7.09 -23.21
CA GLY A 84 4.07 8.32 -23.96
C GLY A 84 2.65 8.85 -23.77
N ALA A 85 1.64 7.98 -23.91
CA ALA A 85 0.25 8.33 -23.68
C ALA A 85 0.01 8.86 -22.25
N THR A 86 0.63 8.23 -21.26
CA THR A 86 0.55 8.66 -19.85
C THR A 86 1.18 10.04 -19.65
N CYS A 87 2.36 10.29 -20.23
CA CYS A 87 3.02 11.60 -20.19
C CYS A 87 2.18 12.69 -20.87
N PHE A 88 1.61 12.40 -22.04
CA PHE A 88 0.73 13.34 -22.75
C PHE A 88 -0.55 13.64 -21.97
N LEU A 89 -1.16 12.63 -21.35
CA LEU A 89 -2.37 12.80 -20.54
C LEU A 89 -2.08 13.66 -19.30
N TRP A 90 -0.94 13.44 -18.63
CA TRP A 90 -0.47 14.28 -17.53
C TRP A 90 -0.17 15.71 -17.97
N GLY A 91 0.51 15.88 -19.12
CA GLY A 91 0.76 17.19 -19.71
C GLY A 91 -0.51 17.94 -20.07
N TYR A 92 -1.53 17.23 -20.58
CA TYR A 92 -2.83 17.81 -20.89
C TYR A 92 -3.59 18.28 -19.63
N LEU A 93 -3.52 17.50 -18.54
CA LEU A 93 -4.09 17.90 -17.25
C LEU A 93 -3.41 19.16 -16.68
N LEU A 94 -2.08 19.25 -16.78
CA LEU A 94 -1.30 20.43 -16.39
C LEU A 94 -1.64 21.67 -17.24
N TYR A 95 -1.92 21.47 -18.53
CA TYR A 95 -2.31 22.56 -19.42
C TYR A 95 -3.74 23.07 -19.14
N ARG A 96 -4.66 22.18 -18.75
CA ARG A 96 -6.07 22.50 -18.48
C ARG A 96 -6.38 23.02 -17.09
N GLY A 97 -5.60 22.62 -16.08
CA GLY A 97 -5.88 22.88 -14.67
C GLY A 97 -4.97 23.94 -14.07
N ASP A 98 -5.48 24.68 -13.07
CA ASP A 98 -4.65 25.51 -12.21
C ASP A 98 -3.67 24.62 -11.42
N LEU A 99 -2.37 24.94 -11.48
CA LEU A 99 -1.31 24.21 -10.78
C LEU A 99 -1.63 24.03 -9.30
N ASP A 100 -2.19 25.05 -8.66
CA ASP A 100 -2.58 25.03 -7.25
C ASP A 100 -3.65 23.97 -6.96
N THR A 101 -4.57 23.76 -7.90
CA THR A 101 -5.62 22.74 -7.76
C THR A 101 -5.03 21.34 -7.86
N LEU A 102 -4.05 21.16 -8.74
CA LEU A 102 -3.38 19.88 -8.98
C LEU A 102 -2.54 19.47 -7.76
N TRP A 103 -1.76 20.40 -7.21
CA TRP A 103 -1.01 20.20 -5.98
C TRP A 103 -1.92 19.86 -4.80
N ARG A 104 -3.03 20.57 -4.68
CA ARG A 104 -4.00 20.35 -3.60
C ARG A 104 -4.71 19.00 -3.71
N MET A 105 -5.00 18.52 -4.91
CA MET A 105 -5.55 17.18 -5.13
C MET A 105 -4.55 16.07 -4.78
N LEU A 106 -3.28 16.23 -5.13
CA LEU A 106 -2.23 15.28 -4.76
C LEU A 106 -2.07 15.18 -3.24
N GLY A 107 -2.16 16.32 -2.53
CA GLY A 107 -2.13 16.37 -1.07
C GLY A 107 -3.26 15.58 -0.42
N ILE A 108 -4.50 15.73 -0.90
CA ILE A 108 -5.67 15.01 -0.37
C ILE A 108 -5.53 13.50 -0.58
N VAL A 109 -5.10 13.08 -1.77
CA VAL A 109 -4.90 11.65 -2.09
C VAL A 109 -3.80 11.04 -1.23
N ASN A 110 -2.71 11.75 -0.98
CA ASN A 110 -1.64 11.28 -0.08
C ASN A 110 -2.12 11.09 1.36
N GLN A 111 -2.99 11.96 1.85
CA GLN A 111 -3.57 11.81 3.20
C GLN A 111 -4.48 10.57 3.28
N LEU A 112 -5.28 10.31 2.24
CA LEU A 112 -6.12 9.10 2.15
C LEU A 112 -5.28 7.81 2.05
N LEU A 113 -4.21 7.85 1.25
CA LEU A 113 -3.26 6.74 1.14
C LEU A 113 -2.56 6.47 2.47
N ALA A 114 -2.06 7.52 3.14
CA ALA A 114 -1.40 7.43 4.43
C ALA A 114 -2.35 6.87 5.50
N SER A 115 -3.59 7.36 5.56
CA SER A 115 -4.62 6.85 6.49
C SER A 115 -4.88 5.36 6.27
N THR A 116 -5.05 4.93 5.01
CA THR A 116 -5.29 3.52 4.66
C THR A 116 -4.08 2.64 5.00
N ALA A 117 -2.87 3.08 4.65
CA ALA A 117 -1.63 2.36 4.94
C ALA A 117 -1.41 2.20 6.45
N LEU A 118 -1.65 3.25 7.25
CA LEU A 118 -1.53 3.21 8.70
C LEU A 118 -2.61 2.34 9.35
N ALA A 119 -3.84 2.35 8.83
CA ALA A 119 -4.91 1.48 9.31
C ALA A 119 -4.59 -0.01 9.08
N VAL A 120 -4.11 -0.34 7.88
CA VAL A 120 -3.66 -1.70 7.54
C VAL A 120 -2.42 -2.09 8.36
N GLY A 121 -1.44 -1.20 8.49
CA GLY A 121 -0.22 -1.42 9.26
C GLY A 121 -0.50 -1.69 10.73
N THR A 122 -1.38 -0.91 11.36
CA THR A 122 -1.81 -1.14 12.75
C THR A 122 -2.47 -2.50 12.91
N THR A 123 -3.31 -2.88 11.96
CA THR A 123 -3.97 -4.19 11.97
C THR A 123 -2.98 -5.34 11.79
N TYR A 124 -2.01 -5.20 10.89
CA TYR A 124 -0.97 -6.18 10.66
C TYR A 124 -0.12 -6.41 11.92
N ILE A 125 0.30 -5.33 12.60
CA ILE A 125 1.09 -5.39 13.84
C ILE A 125 0.28 -6.03 14.97
N LEU A 126 -1.00 -5.71 15.11
CA LEU A 126 -1.87 -6.31 16.14
C LEU A 126 -2.04 -7.83 15.96
N LEU A 127 -1.99 -8.34 14.73
CA LEU A 127 -2.14 -9.76 14.41
C LEU A 127 -0.84 -10.57 14.50
N HIS A 128 0.30 -9.98 14.14
CA HIS A 128 1.56 -10.72 13.97
C HIS A 128 2.62 -10.42 15.03
N SER A 129 2.48 -9.34 15.81
CA SER A 129 3.51 -8.95 16.77
C SER A 129 3.32 -9.64 18.13
N PRO A 130 4.39 -10.18 18.75
CA PRO A 130 4.33 -10.78 20.09
C PRO A 130 4.05 -9.75 21.18
N ARG A 131 4.30 -8.46 20.93
CA ARG A 131 4.00 -7.36 21.86
C ARG A 131 3.05 -6.36 21.20
N ARG A 132 1.80 -6.35 21.64
CA ARG A 132 0.74 -5.43 21.14
C ARG A 132 1.10 -3.94 21.26
N ARG A 133 2.07 -3.56 22.11
CA ARG A 133 2.54 -2.18 22.29
C ARG A 133 3.16 -1.58 21.01
N TYR A 134 3.71 -2.39 20.12
CA TYR A 134 4.28 -1.89 18.86
C TYR A 134 3.22 -1.33 17.89
N ALA A 135 1.94 -1.67 18.10
CA ALA A 135 0.85 -1.09 17.31
C ALA A 135 0.70 0.42 17.54
N LEU A 136 1.22 0.95 18.66
CA LEU A 136 1.22 2.40 18.93
C LEU A 136 2.06 3.19 17.92
N CYS A 137 3.11 2.58 17.34
CA CYS A 137 3.96 3.23 16.35
C CYS A 137 3.18 3.64 15.08
N THR A 138 2.13 2.89 14.72
CA THR A 138 1.28 3.19 13.57
C THR A 138 -0.04 3.84 13.97
N ALA A 139 -0.57 3.53 15.17
CA ALA A 139 -1.80 4.13 15.67
C ALA A 139 -1.65 5.61 16.04
N LEU A 140 -0.51 6.05 16.60
CA LEU A 140 -0.26 7.47 16.88
C LEU A 140 -0.28 8.36 15.63
N PRO A 141 0.53 8.07 14.58
CA PRO A 141 0.48 8.87 13.36
C PRO A 141 -0.88 8.75 12.65
N PHE A 142 -1.59 7.62 12.78
CA PHE A 142 -2.96 7.50 12.28
C PHE A 142 -3.90 8.52 12.93
N VAL A 143 -3.90 8.60 14.27
CA VAL A 143 -4.73 9.57 15.00
C VAL A 143 -4.37 11.00 14.62
N PHE A 144 -3.09 11.32 14.49
CA PHE A 144 -2.64 12.65 14.05
C PHE A 144 -3.21 13.02 12.67
N VAL A 145 -3.08 12.12 11.68
CA VAL A 145 -3.61 12.35 10.33
C VAL A 145 -5.12 12.58 10.39
N ILE A 146 -5.87 11.73 11.10
CA ILE A 146 -7.33 11.90 11.25
C ILE A 146 -7.70 13.26 11.84
N VAL A 147 -7.03 13.69 12.91
CA VAL A 147 -7.29 15.00 13.54
C VAL A 147 -7.03 16.13 12.55
N THR A 148 -5.89 16.10 11.84
CA THR A 148 -5.57 17.14 10.85
C THR A 148 -6.55 17.16 9.68
N THR A 149 -7.01 16.00 9.20
CA THR A 149 -8.01 15.90 8.13
C THR A 149 -9.36 16.49 8.58
N TYR A 150 -9.82 16.16 9.79
CA TYR A 150 -11.05 16.72 10.33
C TYR A 150 -10.97 18.23 10.54
N ALA A 151 -9.88 18.71 11.14
CA ALA A 151 -9.66 20.15 11.35
C ALA A 151 -9.65 20.91 10.01
N ALA A 152 -8.93 20.41 9.01
CA ALA A 152 -8.89 21.01 7.69
C ALA A 152 -10.27 21.01 7.00
N ALA A 153 -11.05 19.94 7.17
CA ALA A 153 -12.39 19.82 6.59
C ALA A 153 -13.36 20.84 7.19
N VAL A 154 -13.38 21.00 8.53
CA VAL A 154 -14.23 21.98 9.21
C VAL A 154 -13.88 23.41 8.77
N MET A 155 -12.59 23.78 8.80
CA MET A 155 -12.14 25.10 8.34
C MET A 155 -12.49 25.36 6.87
N SER A 156 -12.40 24.34 6.02
CA SER A 156 -12.74 24.47 4.59
C SER A 156 -14.25 24.66 4.39
N LEU A 157 -15.09 23.94 5.13
CA LEU A 157 -16.54 24.04 5.09
C LEU A 157 -17.02 25.45 5.47
N GLU A 158 -16.48 26.01 6.56
CA GLU A 158 -16.80 27.37 6.98
C GLU A 158 -16.40 28.40 5.91
N GLY A 159 -15.18 28.26 5.36
CA GLY A 159 -14.67 29.15 4.32
C GLY A 159 -15.51 29.12 3.04
N TRP A 160 -15.89 27.94 2.55
CA TRP A 160 -16.70 27.82 1.34
C TRP A 160 -18.15 28.23 1.55
N TRP A 161 -18.72 27.96 2.73
CA TRP A 161 -20.08 28.40 3.05
C TRP A 161 -20.18 29.93 3.08
N ALA A 162 -19.16 30.62 3.61
CA ALA A 162 -19.07 32.07 3.56
C ALA A 162 -19.02 32.61 2.12
N GLN A 163 -18.36 31.92 1.19
CA GLN A 163 -18.35 32.30 -0.23
C GLN A 163 -19.73 32.12 -0.88
N VAL A 164 -20.45 31.04 -0.54
CA VAL A 164 -21.82 30.81 -1.01
C VAL A 164 -22.74 31.95 -0.56
N THR A 165 -22.79 32.22 0.74
CA THR A 165 -23.69 33.25 1.30
C THR A 165 -23.31 34.65 0.83
N GLY A 166 -22.01 34.93 0.67
CA GLY A 166 -21.52 36.19 0.11
C GLY A 166 -21.94 36.42 -1.35
N LEU A 167 -21.89 35.39 -2.19
CA LEU A 167 -22.35 35.47 -3.58
C LEU A 167 -23.87 35.55 -3.68
N GLU A 168 -24.60 34.74 -2.90
CA GLU A 168 -26.06 34.78 -2.85
C GLU A 168 -26.59 36.12 -2.35
N GLY A 169 -25.94 36.72 -1.35
CA GLY A 169 -26.27 38.07 -0.87
C GLY A 169 -26.11 39.13 -1.97
N LYS A 170 -25.02 39.07 -2.75
CA LYS A 170 -24.79 39.99 -3.89
C LYS A 170 -25.81 39.80 -5.02
N ILE A 171 -26.25 38.56 -5.24
CA ILE A 171 -27.30 38.23 -6.22
C ILE A 171 -28.65 38.76 -5.75
N ALA A 172 -29.01 38.52 -4.49
CA ALA A 172 -30.28 38.97 -3.90
C ALA A 172 -30.37 40.51 -3.82
N ALA A 173 -29.25 41.18 -3.53
CA ALA A 173 -29.16 42.64 -3.51
C ALA A 173 -29.21 43.30 -4.90
N GLY A 174 -29.25 42.51 -5.99
CA GLY A 174 -29.26 43.04 -7.36
C GLY A 174 -27.95 43.74 -7.79
N THR A 175 -26.88 43.62 -7.00
CA THR A 175 -25.59 44.26 -7.26
C THR A 175 -24.85 43.65 -8.45
N LEU A 176 -25.12 42.39 -8.79
CA LEU A 176 -24.58 41.72 -9.97
C LEU A 176 -25.63 41.73 -11.10
N THR A 177 -25.25 42.25 -12.27
CA THR A 177 -26.13 42.35 -13.45
C THR A 177 -25.48 41.76 -14.69
N GLY A 178 -26.31 41.43 -15.69
CA GLY A 178 -25.85 40.90 -16.99
C GLY A 178 -24.98 39.64 -16.87
N ALA A 179 -23.83 39.63 -17.55
CA ALA A 179 -22.91 38.49 -17.55
C ALA A 179 -22.34 38.16 -16.16
N ALA A 180 -22.17 39.15 -15.28
CA ALA A 180 -21.64 38.95 -13.93
C ALA A 180 -22.62 38.19 -13.03
N LEU A 181 -23.94 38.37 -13.23
CA LEU A 181 -24.97 37.62 -12.53
C LEU A 181 -24.91 36.13 -12.89
N VAL A 182 -24.84 35.82 -14.18
CA VAL A 182 -24.77 34.44 -14.68
C VAL A 182 -23.50 33.74 -14.18
N ALA A 183 -22.37 34.43 -14.18
CA ALA A 183 -21.12 33.90 -13.63
C ALA A 183 -21.21 33.67 -12.12
N GLY A 184 -21.76 34.64 -11.37
CA GLY A 184 -21.95 34.53 -9.92
C GLY A 184 -22.87 33.38 -9.51
N GLN A 185 -23.98 33.17 -10.24
CA GLN A 185 -24.89 32.05 -10.01
C GLN A 185 -24.21 30.69 -10.25
N LYS A 186 -23.43 30.56 -11.33
CA LYS A 186 -22.65 29.35 -11.61
C LYS A 186 -21.62 29.08 -10.50
N GLN A 187 -20.92 30.12 -10.05
CA GLN A 187 -19.90 29.98 -9.03
C GLN A 187 -20.49 29.63 -7.66
N ALA A 188 -21.63 30.23 -7.28
CA ALA A 188 -22.35 29.86 -6.06
C ALA A 188 -22.80 28.39 -6.08
N PHE A 189 -23.31 27.91 -7.22
CA PHE A 189 -23.66 26.50 -7.39
C PHE A 189 -22.45 25.58 -7.26
N LEU A 190 -21.31 25.92 -7.88
CA LEU A 190 -20.07 25.15 -7.75
C LEU A 190 -19.61 25.06 -6.29
N TRP A 191 -19.63 26.16 -5.54
CA TRP A 191 -19.24 26.16 -4.13
C TRP A 191 -20.16 25.29 -3.26
N LYS A 192 -21.48 25.29 -3.54
CA LYS A 192 -22.42 24.36 -2.88
C LYS A 192 -22.08 22.90 -3.16
N LEU A 193 -21.76 22.55 -4.42
CA LEU A 193 -21.33 21.19 -4.77
C LEU A 193 -20.04 20.80 -4.04
N VAL A 194 -19.08 21.71 -3.92
CA VAL A 194 -17.82 21.48 -3.19
C VAL A 194 -18.09 21.24 -1.70
N CYS A 195 -19.02 21.99 -1.09
CA CYS A 195 -19.44 21.75 0.30
C CYS A 195 -20.07 20.36 0.47
N VAL A 196 -21.00 19.97 -0.41
CA VAL A 196 -21.63 18.65 -0.40
C VAL A 196 -20.58 17.55 -0.55
N LEU A 197 -19.64 17.70 -1.48
CA LEU A 197 -18.55 16.75 -1.69
C LEU A 197 -17.67 16.60 -0.44
N ALA A 198 -17.38 17.69 0.27
CA ALA A 198 -16.60 17.60 1.51
C ALA A 198 -17.36 16.96 2.66
N VAL A 199 -18.67 17.16 2.77
CA VAL A 199 -19.50 16.42 3.74
C VAL A 199 -19.47 14.92 3.44
N ILE A 200 -19.59 14.53 2.17
CA ILE A 200 -19.44 13.13 1.75
C ILE A 200 -18.05 12.60 2.10
N MET A 201 -16.99 13.38 1.83
CA MET A 201 -15.62 12.97 2.16
C MET A 201 -15.41 12.79 3.66
N LEU A 202 -15.95 13.70 4.49
CA LEU A 202 -15.95 13.55 5.95
C LEU A 202 -16.67 12.27 6.38
N ALA A 203 -17.84 11.98 5.80
CA ALA A 203 -18.57 10.75 6.10
C ALA A 203 -17.75 9.50 5.74
N LEU A 204 -17.09 9.48 4.59
CA LEU A 204 -16.21 8.36 4.19
C LEU A 204 -15.03 8.19 5.16
N VAL A 205 -14.40 9.28 5.59
CA VAL A 205 -13.32 9.22 6.60
C VAL A 205 -13.84 8.66 7.92
N SER A 206 -15.04 9.07 8.37
CA SER A 206 -15.69 8.49 9.56
C SER A 206 -15.87 6.99 9.44
N VAL A 207 -16.32 6.50 8.28
CA VAL A 207 -16.51 5.06 8.03
C VAL A 207 -15.18 4.31 8.12
N VAL A 208 -14.11 4.84 7.52
CA VAL A 208 -12.77 4.23 7.60
C VAL A 208 -12.27 4.15 9.04
N VAL A 209 -12.42 5.23 9.81
CA VAL A 209 -12.05 5.26 11.23
C VAL A 209 -12.88 4.24 12.02
N PHE A 210 -14.18 4.19 11.77
CA PHE A 210 -15.08 3.25 12.43
C PHE A 210 -14.69 1.79 12.16
N GLU A 211 -14.44 1.42 10.89
CA GLU A 211 -14.00 0.08 10.52
C GLU A 211 -12.64 -0.28 11.13
N ALA A 212 -11.68 0.66 11.13
CA ALA A 212 -10.37 0.46 11.75
C ALA A 212 -10.50 0.20 13.26
N VAL A 213 -11.25 1.04 13.98
CA VAL A 213 -11.48 0.92 15.41
C VAL A 213 -12.25 -0.36 15.75
N ARG A 214 -13.32 -0.67 15.00
CA ARG A 214 -14.12 -1.89 15.16
C ARG A 214 -13.21 -3.12 15.03
N ARG A 215 -12.33 -3.14 14.03
CA ARG A 215 -11.41 -4.24 13.78
C ARG A 215 -10.38 -4.38 14.90
N TRP A 216 -9.78 -3.28 15.35
CA TRP A 216 -8.83 -3.32 16.46
C TRP A 216 -9.49 -3.77 17.77
N TRP A 217 -10.73 -3.35 18.02
CA TRP A 217 -11.48 -3.77 19.20
C TRP A 217 -11.80 -5.27 19.16
N SER A 218 -12.15 -5.82 17.99
CA SER A 218 -12.33 -7.27 17.83
C SER A 218 -11.06 -8.03 18.20
N ILE A 219 -9.90 -7.62 17.66
CA ILE A 219 -8.61 -8.29 17.90
C ILE A 219 -8.19 -8.20 19.37
N LEU A 220 -8.49 -7.07 20.04
CA LEU A 220 -8.16 -6.90 21.45
C LEU A 220 -9.04 -7.74 22.38
N ARG A 221 -10.28 -8.03 21.98
CA ARG A 221 -11.23 -8.88 22.72
C ARG A 221 -10.98 -10.38 22.51
N GLU A 222 -10.28 -10.78 21.45
CA GLU A 222 -9.89 -12.18 21.26
C GLU A 222 -8.86 -12.58 22.32
N PRO A 223 -9.13 -13.63 23.14
CA PRO A 223 -8.16 -14.13 24.10
C PRO A 223 -6.91 -14.58 23.34
N PRO A 224 -5.70 -14.41 23.92
CA PRO A 224 -4.48 -14.91 23.31
C PRO A 224 -4.68 -16.38 22.97
N ARG A 225 -4.50 -16.76 21.69
CA ARG A 225 -4.53 -18.18 21.31
C ARG A 225 -3.53 -18.88 22.23
N ALA A 226 -4.05 -19.71 23.15
CA ALA A 226 -3.22 -20.57 23.96
C ALA A 226 -2.32 -21.33 22.98
N ALA A 227 -1.02 -21.23 23.16
CA ALA A 227 -0.07 -22.02 22.38
C ALA A 227 -0.54 -23.48 22.52
N ALA A 228 -0.95 -24.08 21.40
CA ALA A 228 -1.23 -25.50 21.38
C ALA A 228 0.05 -26.20 21.83
N GLY A 229 -0.02 -26.80 23.01
CA GLY A 229 1.06 -27.60 23.60
C GLY A 229 1.28 -28.90 22.84
#